data_AF-A0A323V8Y8-F1
#
_entry.id   AF-A0A323V8Y8-F1
#
_cell.length_a   1.000
_cell.length_b   1.000
_cell.length_c   1.000
_cell.angle_alpha   90.00
_cell.angle_beta   90.00
_cell.angle_gamma   90.00
#
_symmetry.space_group_name_H-M   'P 1'
#
loop_
_entity.id
_entity.type
_entity.pdbx_description
1 polymer ?
#
loop_
_entity_poly.entity_id
_entity_poly.type
_entity_poly.pdbx_seq_one_letter_code
_entity_poly.pdbx_strand_id
1 'polypeptide(L)'
;MSEPVRPPSDLDQLADRFVDDYAASQPAVATYIGVRGHDDRWPDLTPDGHAAHADLLRTTIAAVDRVDPVDRRDEVARAAMLERLGAELARSDAGWAQADLNTIDSPLQAFRSTFDLMPTVTEHDWATIARRLAAVPAALDG
;
A
#
# COMPACT_ATOMS: atom_id res chain seq x y z
N MET A 1 -2.09 1.66 -37.42
CA MET A 1 -2.56 0.31 -37.01
C MET A 1 -2.27 0.20 -35.53
N SER A 2 -3.27 -0.08 -34.69
CA SER A 2 -3.04 -0.24 -33.25
C SER A 2 -2.30 -1.56 -33.00
N GLU A 3 -1.27 -1.51 -32.16
CA GLU A 3 -0.52 -2.70 -31.75
C GLU A 3 -1.45 -3.67 -30.98
N PRO A 4 -1.36 -4.99 -31.18
CA PRO A 4 -2.21 -5.95 -30.48
C PRO A 4 -1.96 -5.89 -28.96
N VAL A 5 -3.04 -5.93 -28.18
CA VAL A 5 -2.98 -5.88 -26.71
C VAL A 5 -2.34 -7.18 -26.19
N ARG A 6 -1.24 -7.03 -25.44
CA ARG A 6 -0.59 -8.14 -24.75
C ARG A 6 -1.51 -8.66 -23.63
N PRO A 7 -1.77 -9.98 -23.52
CA PRO A 7 -2.52 -10.52 -22.39
C PRO A 7 -1.71 -10.37 -21.08
N PRO A 8 -2.38 -10.23 -19.91
CA PRO A 8 -1.69 -10.21 -18.62
C PRO A 8 -0.91 -11.50 -18.38
N SER A 9 0.36 -11.40 -18.00
CA SER A 9 1.15 -12.55 -17.55
C SER A 9 0.83 -12.92 -16.11
N ASP A 10 1.41 -14.02 -15.63
CA ASP A 10 1.30 -14.43 -14.22
C ASP A 10 1.93 -13.38 -13.29
N LEU A 11 2.98 -12.67 -13.75
CA LEU A 11 3.60 -11.59 -12.98
C LEU A 11 2.70 -10.36 -12.92
N ASP A 12 2.03 -10.00 -14.03
CA ASP A 12 1.04 -8.90 -14.03
C ASP A 12 -0.07 -9.19 -13.03
N GLN A 13 -0.63 -10.41 -13.06
CA GLN A 13 -1.69 -10.82 -12.12
C GLN A 13 -1.22 -10.87 -10.67
N LEU A 14 0.04 -11.22 -10.43
CA LEU A 14 0.63 -11.18 -9.07
C LEU A 14 0.80 -9.73 -8.59
N ALA A 15 1.24 -8.83 -9.46
CA ALA A 15 1.36 -7.41 -9.15
C ALA A 15 -0.01 -6.79 -8.84
N ASP A 16 -1.04 -7.10 -9.62
CA ASP A 16 -2.41 -6.62 -9.39
C ASP A 16 -2.93 -7.05 -8.01
N ARG A 17 -2.80 -8.34 -7.68
CA ARG A 17 -3.19 -8.85 -6.34
C ARG A 17 -2.41 -8.16 -5.22
N PHE A 18 -1.11 -7.96 -5.43
CA PHE A 18 -0.29 -7.26 -4.45
C PHE A 18 -0.75 -5.82 -4.22
N VAL A 19 -1.17 -5.10 -5.27
CA VAL A 19 -1.71 -3.73 -5.11
C VAL A 19 -2.98 -3.74 -4.26
N ASP A 20 -3.89 -4.69 -4.48
CA ASP A 20 -5.11 -4.85 -3.68
C ASP A 20 -4.79 -5.14 -2.21
N ASP A 21 -3.89 -6.10 -1.95
CA ASP A 21 -3.47 -6.48 -0.60
C ASP A 21 -2.69 -5.34 0.10
N TYR A 22 -1.85 -4.62 -0.63
CA TYR A 22 -1.11 -3.48 -0.12
C TYR A 22 -2.07 -2.35 0.26
N ALA A 23 -3.04 -2.03 -0.60
CA ALA A 23 -4.08 -1.03 -0.32
C ALA A 23 -4.92 -1.41 0.92
N ALA A 24 -5.18 -2.70 1.12
CA ALA A 24 -5.84 -3.21 2.32
C ALA A 24 -5.00 -2.98 3.59
N SER A 25 -3.69 -3.24 3.54
CA SER A 25 -2.80 -3.05 4.69
C SER A 25 -2.41 -1.58 4.94
N GLN A 26 -2.35 -0.76 3.89
CA GLN A 26 -1.99 0.66 3.93
C GLN A 26 -3.11 1.56 3.39
N PRO A 27 -4.27 1.69 4.07
CA PRO A 27 -5.41 2.49 3.62
C PRO A 27 -5.11 3.96 3.31
N ALA A 28 -4.14 4.58 4.00
CA ALA A 28 -3.72 5.95 3.71
C ALA A 28 -3.02 6.05 2.34
N VAL A 29 -2.18 5.06 2.01
CA VAL A 29 -1.54 4.95 0.69
C VAL A 29 -2.59 4.66 -0.38
N ALA A 30 -3.57 3.80 -0.11
CA ALA A 30 -4.67 3.53 -1.04
C ALA A 30 -5.39 4.82 -1.48
N THR A 31 -5.74 5.68 -0.53
CA THR A 31 -6.30 7.02 -0.83
C THR A 31 -5.33 7.87 -1.64
N TYR A 32 -4.03 7.89 -1.28
CA TYR A 32 -3.01 8.66 -1.97
C TYR A 32 -2.84 8.27 -3.45
N ILE A 33 -2.89 6.98 -3.77
CA ILE A 33 -2.74 6.47 -5.15
C ILE A 33 -4.08 6.33 -5.90
N GLY A 34 -5.20 6.66 -5.27
CA GLY A 34 -6.53 6.62 -5.88
C GLY A 34 -7.22 5.25 -5.91
N VAL A 35 -6.76 4.29 -5.10
CA VAL A 35 -7.42 2.99 -4.92
C VAL A 35 -8.60 3.15 -3.94
N ARG A 36 -9.81 2.93 -4.45
CA ARG A 36 -11.07 3.15 -3.71
C ARG A 36 -11.41 1.97 -2.80
N GLY A 37 -12.26 2.21 -1.80
CA GLY A 37 -12.78 1.16 -0.89
C GLY A 37 -12.02 1.03 0.44
N HIS A 38 -11.06 1.92 0.67
CA HIS A 38 -10.23 1.95 1.88
C HIS A 38 -10.31 3.31 2.61
N ASP A 39 -11.09 4.25 2.06
CA ASP A 39 -11.10 5.65 2.46
C ASP A 39 -11.68 5.92 3.86
N ASP A 40 -12.32 4.93 4.48
CA ASP A 40 -12.84 5.00 5.85
C ASP A 40 -11.94 4.35 6.90
N ARG A 41 -10.76 3.86 6.51
CA ARG A 41 -9.84 3.11 7.38
C ARG A 41 -8.48 3.79 7.55
N TRP A 42 -7.79 3.37 8.61
CA TRP A 42 -6.39 3.71 8.88
C TRP A 42 -5.51 2.45 8.82
N PRO A 43 -4.21 2.59 8.51
CA PRO A 43 -3.25 1.52 8.72
C PRO A 43 -3.24 1.08 10.19
N ASP A 44 -3.01 -0.20 10.42
CA ASP A 44 -2.73 -0.74 11.75
C ASP A 44 -1.28 -0.44 12.11
N LEU A 45 -1.09 0.50 13.04
CA LEU A 45 0.22 0.95 13.51
C LEU A 45 0.69 0.20 14.78
N THR A 46 -0.02 -0.86 15.19
CA THR A 46 0.45 -1.78 16.23
C THR A 46 1.69 -2.56 15.77
N PRO A 47 2.45 -3.17 16.69
CA PRO A 47 3.45 -4.18 16.34
C PRO A 47 2.91 -5.31 15.46
N ASP A 48 1.66 -5.74 15.67
CA ASP A 48 1.02 -6.81 14.89
C ASP A 48 0.68 -6.34 13.47
N GLY A 49 0.22 -5.10 13.31
CA GLY A 49 -0.02 -4.46 12.01
C GLY A 49 1.26 -4.32 11.19
N HIS A 50 2.35 -3.85 11.82
CA HIS A 50 3.66 -3.80 11.20
C HIS A 50 4.18 -5.19 10.80
N ALA A 51 3.98 -6.21 11.66
CA ALA A 51 4.37 -7.58 11.37
C ALA A 51 3.57 -8.17 10.19
N ALA A 52 2.25 -7.96 10.17
CA ALA A 52 1.38 -8.41 9.09
C ALA A 52 1.75 -7.76 7.75
N HIS A 53 2.08 -6.47 7.75
CA HIS A 53 2.56 -5.78 6.55
C HIS A 53 3.92 -6.33 6.08
N ALA A 54 4.85 -6.57 6.99
CA ALA A 54 6.13 -7.18 6.64
C ALA A 54 5.96 -8.61 6.08
N ASP A 55 5.02 -9.39 6.60
CA ASP A 55 4.70 -10.73 6.10
C ASP A 55 4.07 -10.70 4.70
N LEU A 56 3.25 -9.69 4.40
CA LEU A 56 2.77 -9.44 3.04
C LEU A 56 3.94 -9.21 2.09
N LEU A 57 4.90 -8.34 2.45
CA LEU A 57 6.09 -8.08 1.62
C LEU A 57 6.93 -9.35 1.41
N ARG A 58 7.23 -10.11 2.49
CA ARG A 58 7.99 -11.37 2.41
C ARG A 58 7.32 -12.39 1.50
N THR A 59 6.01 -12.57 1.65
CA THR A 59 5.24 -13.54 0.87
C THR A 59 5.20 -13.16 -0.61
N THR A 60 4.99 -11.87 -0.90
CA THR A 60 5.00 -11.36 -2.28
C THR A 60 6.38 -11.50 -2.93
N ILE A 61 7.47 -11.13 -2.24
CA ILE A 61 8.84 -11.32 -2.74
C ILE A 61 9.09 -12.79 -3.09
N ALA A 62 8.73 -13.71 -2.19
CA ALA A 62 8.90 -15.15 -2.44
C ALA A 62 8.05 -15.67 -3.61
N ALA A 63 6.89 -15.07 -3.86
CA ALA A 63 6.06 -15.38 -5.03
C ALA A 63 6.66 -14.83 -6.32
N VAL A 64 7.08 -13.56 -6.33
CA VAL A 64 7.74 -12.90 -7.47
C VAL A 64 9.01 -13.65 -7.88
N ASP A 65 9.78 -14.14 -6.89
CA ASP A 65 11.01 -14.85 -7.16
C ASP A 65 10.81 -16.17 -7.95
N ARG A 66 9.62 -16.79 -7.82
CA ARG A 66 9.26 -18.06 -8.47
C ARG A 66 8.62 -17.89 -9.85
N VAL A 67 8.33 -16.66 -10.28
CA VAL A 67 7.74 -16.39 -11.59
C VAL A 67 8.87 -16.13 -12.59
N ASP A 68 8.92 -16.95 -13.63
CA ASP A 68 9.82 -16.75 -14.77
C ASP A 68 9.24 -15.67 -15.69
N PRO A 69 9.98 -14.56 -15.95
CA PRO A 69 9.54 -13.52 -16.88
C PRO A 69 9.30 -14.06 -18.29
N VAL A 70 8.16 -13.73 -18.90
CA VAL A 70 7.84 -14.18 -20.27
C VAL A 70 8.37 -13.24 -21.35
N ASP A 71 8.71 -12.00 -20.99
CA ASP A 71 9.33 -11.02 -21.88
C ASP A 71 10.07 -9.90 -21.11
N ARG A 72 10.55 -8.89 -21.85
CA ARG A 72 11.27 -7.74 -21.31
C ARG A 72 10.46 -6.90 -20.33
N ARG A 73 9.13 -6.81 -20.49
CA ARG A 73 8.27 -6.04 -19.58
C ARG A 73 8.23 -6.72 -18.22
N ASP A 74 8.16 -8.05 -18.21
CA ASP A 74 8.18 -8.84 -16.97
C ASP A 74 9.54 -8.81 -16.30
N GLU A 75 10.64 -8.82 -17.07
CA GLU A 75 11.98 -8.66 -16.51
C GLU A 75 12.10 -7.36 -15.71
N VAL A 76 11.59 -6.25 -16.28
CA VAL A 76 11.60 -4.94 -15.64
C VAL A 76 10.67 -4.91 -14.44
N ALA A 77 9.44 -5.43 -14.58
CA ALA A 77 8.48 -5.49 -13.48
C ALA A 77 9.02 -6.31 -12.31
N ARG A 78 9.58 -7.51 -12.57
CA ARG A 78 10.17 -8.39 -11.56
C ARG A 78 11.32 -7.69 -10.83
N ALA A 79 12.23 -7.06 -11.58
CA ALA A 79 13.35 -6.32 -10.99
C ALA A 79 12.86 -5.16 -10.11
N ALA A 80 11.89 -4.38 -10.58
CA ALA A 80 11.33 -3.26 -9.84
C ALA A 80 10.59 -3.72 -8.57
N MET A 81 9.78 -4.77 -8.65
CA MET A 81 9.07 -5.34 -7.50
C MET A 81 10.05 -5.84 -6.44
N LEU A 82 11.01 -6.68 -6.82
CA LEU A 82 11.98 -7.22 -5.86
C LEU A 82 12.80 -6.12 -5.19
N GLU A 83 13.19 -5.10 -5.93
CA GLU A 83 13.96 -3.99 -5.38
C GLU A 83 13.12 -3.11 -4.45
N ARG A 84 11.93 -2.66 -4.88
CA ARG A 84 11.06 -1.82 -4.04
C ARG A 84 10.60 -2.54 -2.78
N LEU A 85 10.05 -3.76 -2.92
CA LEU A 85 9.52 -4.54 -1.79
C LEU A 85 10.65 -4.98 -0.85
N GLY A 86 11.81 -5.35 -1.41
CA GLY A 86 12.99 -5.70 -0.62
C GLY A 86 13.51 -4.52 0.21
N ALA A 87 13.51 -3.31 -0.36
CA ALA A 87 13.93 -2.10 0.36
C ALA A 87 12.98 -1.75 1.51
N GLU A 88 11.67 -1.86 1.30
CA GLU A 88 10.65 -1.62 2.33
C GLU A 88 10.73 -2.66 3.46
N LEU A 89 10.87 -3.95 3.10
CA LEU A 89 11.07 -5.02 4.07
C LEU A 89 12.35 -4.83 4.89
N ALA A 90 13.46 -4.44 4.25
CA ALA A 90 14.71 -4.17 4.96
C ALA A 90 14.58 -3.01 5.97
N ARG A 91 13.78 -1.99 5.68
CA ARG A 91 13.46 -0.92 6.66
C ARG A 91 12.65 -1.46 7.84
N SER A 92 11.68 -2.34 7.58
CA SER A 92 10.86 -2.96 8.63
C SER A 92 11.68 -3.89 9.53
N ASP A 93 12.51 -4.75 8.95
CA ASP A 93 13.38 -5.68 9.68
C ASP A 93 14.44 -4.96 10.51
N ALA A 94 14.87 -3.76 10.07
CA ALA A 94 15.79 -2.90 10.81
C ALA A 94 15.11 -2.06 11.92
N GLY A 95 13.79 -2.13 12.08
CA GLY A 95 13.04 -1.37 13.09
C GLY A 95 12.71 0.07 12.68
N TRP A 96 13.03 0.48 11.44
CA TRP A 96 12.84 1.87 10.99
C TRP A 96 11.40 2.21 10.64
N ALA A 97 10.58 1.23 10.27
CA ALA A 97 9.16 1.46 10.01
C ALA A 97 8.39 1.80 11.30
N GLN A 98 8.77 1.17 12.41
CA GLN A 98 8.19 1.33 13.74
C GLN A 98 8.68 2.60 14.43
N ALA A 99 9.86 3.08 14.06
CA ALA A 99 10.47 4.31 14.56
C ALA A 99 10.22 5.53 13.64
N ASP A 100 9.31 5.41 12.68
CA ASP A 100 9.10 6.47 11.70
C ASP A 100 8.39 7.68 12.31
N LEU A 101 9.19 8.68 12.67
CA LEU A 101 8.75 9.95 13.19
C LEU A 101 9.72 11.04 12.75
N ASN A 102 9.22 12.01 11.99
CA ASN A 102 10.01 13.14 11.55
C ASN A 102 9.12 14.38 11.31
N THR A 103 9.70 15.47 10.80
CA THR A 103 9.02 16.76 10.65
C THR A 103 8.31 16.95 9.31
N ILE A 104 8.51 16.06 8.34
CA ILE A 104 8.04 16.26 6.96
C ILE A 104 7.04 15.19 6.51
N ASP A 105 7.32 13.92 6.77
CA ASP A 105 6.53 12.80 6.25
C ASP A 105 6.67 11.57 7.15
N SER A 106 5.70 11.39 8.04
CA SER A 106 5.57 10.23 8.93
C SER A 106 4.08 9.98 9.20
N PRO A 107 3.70 8.86 9.87
CA PRO A 107 2.30 8.51 10.10
C PRO A 107 1.46 9.64 10.74
N LEU A 108 2.07 10.46 11.61
CA LEU A 108 1.38 11.59 12.24
C LEU A 108 0.93 12.66 11.23
N GLN A 109 1.76 12.99 10.24
CA GLN A 109 1.37 13.93 9.19
C GLN A 109 0.33 13.29 8.26
N ALA A 110 0.43 11.99 8.01
CA ALA A 110 -0.50 11.25 7.15
C ALA A 110 -1.95 11.29 7.67
N PHE A 111 -2.16 11.23 8.99
CA PHE A 111 -3.51 11.37 9.58
C PHE A 111 -4.20 12.67 9.19
N ARG A 112 -3.44 13.77 9.01
CA ARG A 112 -4.00 15.04 8.56
C ARG A 112 -4.10 15.13 7.04
N SER A 113 -3.00 14.85 6.34
CA SER A 113 -2.88 15.11 4.90
C SER A 113 -3.79 14.22 4.05
N THR A 114 -4.14 13.02 4.54
CA THR A 114 -5.03 12.10 3.82
C THR A 114 -6.39 12.73 3.51
N PHE A 115 -6.92 13.57 4.40
CA PHE A 115 -8.21 14.24 4.19
C PHE A 115 -8.19 15.25 3.04
N ASP A 116 -7.01 15.79 2.69
CA ASP A 116 -6.87 16.74 1.58
C ASP A 116 -7.13 16.05 0.21
N LEU A 117 -7.09 14.72 0.16
CA LEU A 117 -7.28 13.91 -1.05
C LEU A 117 -8.66 13.25 -1.14
N MET A 118 -9.46 13.31 -0.07
CA MET A 118 -10.79 12.69 -0.05
C MET A 118 -11.79 13.57 -0.80
N PRO A 119 -12.72 12.98 -1.58
CA PRO A 119 -13.76 13.73 -2.25
C PRO A 119 -14.68 14.43 -1.23
N THR A 120 -15.30 15.54 -1.63
CA THR A 120 -16.23 16.32 -0.80
C THR A 120 -17.49 16.73 -1.58
N VAL A 121 -17.88 15.92 -2.57
CA VAL A 121 -18.91 16.27 -3.55
C VAL A 121 -20.29 15.83 -3.09
N THR A 122 -20.39 14.68 -2.43
CA THR A 122 -21.65 14.03 -2.06
C THR A 122 -21.77 13.84 -0.54
N GLU A 123 -22.99 13.61 -0.06
CA GLU A 123 -23.23 13.23 1.34
C GLU A 123 -22.48 11.96 1.73
N HIS A 124 -22.34 11.01 0.79
CA HIS A 124 -21.58 9.79 1.00
C HIS A 124 -20.08 10.08 1.22
N ASP A 125 -19.51 11.02 0.47
CA ASP A 125 -18.11 11.41 0.62
C ASP A 125 -17.86 12.00 2.02
N TRP A 126 -18.73 12.93 2.45
CA TRP A 126 -18.67 13.51 3.79
C TRP A 126 -18.89 12.49 4.90
N ALA A 127 -19.79 11.52 4.72
CA ALA A 127 -19.99 10.43 5.67
C ALA A 127 -18.74 9.55 5.79
N THR A 128 -18.01 9.32 4.70
CA THR A 128 -16.74 8.57 4.69
C THR A 128 -15.63 9.34 5.41
N ILE A 129 -15.51 10.65 5.17
CA ILE A 129 -14.60 11.53 5.93
C ILE A 129 -14.91 11.46 7.43
N ALA A 130 -16.18 11.55 7.82
CA ALA A 130 -16.59 11.51 9.22
C ALA A 130 -16.24 10.17 9.89
N ARG A 131 -16.46 9.03 9.22
CA ARG A 131 -16.05 7.71 9.72
C ARG A 131 -14.54 7.63 9.94
N ARG A 132 -13.76 8.06 8.94
CA ARG A 132 -12.29 8.04 9.02
C ARG A 132 -11.77 8.93 10.15
N LEU A 133 -12.33 10.13 10.28
CA LEU A 133 -11.96 11.08 11.34
C LEU A 133 -12.26 10.53 12.74
N ALA A 134 -13.42 9.89 12.92
CA ALA A 134 -13.80 9.27 14.18
C ALA A 134 -12.86 8.12 14.61
N ALA A 135 -12.20 7.47 13.65
CA ALA A 135 -11.25 6.39 13.90
C ALA A 135 -9.83 6.87 14.25
N VAL A 136 -9.51 8.16 14.11
CA VAL A 136 -8.16 8.70 14.36
C VAL A 136 -7.65 8.41 15.78
N PRO A 137 -8.41 8.62 16.87
CA PRO A 137 -7.91 8.35 18.21
C PRO A 137 -7.46 6.89 18.39
N ALA A 138 -8.27 5.92 17.95
CA ALA A 138 -7.92 4.51 18.05
C ALA A 138 -6.68 4.16 17.20
N ALA A 139 -6.55 4.73 16.01
CA ALA A 139 -5.39 4.51 15.16
C ALA A 139 -4.08 5.14 15.71
N LEU A 140 -4.19 6.19 16.55
CA LEU A 140 -3.05 6.79 17.24
C LEU A 140 -2.61 6.02 18.48
N ASP A 141 -3.54 5.31 19.13
CA ASP A 141 -3.24 4.53 20.33
C ASP A 141 -2.33 3.33 20.04
N GLY A 142 -2.23 2.91 18.77
CA GLY A 142 -1.51 1.70 18.36
C GLY A 142 -2.35 0.49 18.70
#